data_AF-A0A091BYS4-F1
#
_entry.id   AF-A0A091BYS4-F1
#
_cell.length_a   1.000
_cell.length_b   1.000
_cell.length_c   1.000
_cell.angle_alpha   90.00
_cell.angle_beta   90.00
_cell.angle_gamma   90.00
#
_symmetry.space_group_name_H-M   'P 1'
#
loop_
_entity.id
_entity.type
_entity.pdbx_description
1 polymer ?
#
loop_
_entity_poly.entity_id
_entity_poly.type
_entity_poly.pdbx_seq_one_letter_code
_entity_poly.pdbx_strand_id
1 'polypeptide(L)' 'MKKFYLEEIKNNDYINAFEEIQNDFEQDDNDDWFTTDKADFDWWTKLADSIAYLEENNINYKDSDINELADYITIAEGAK' A
#
# COMPACT_ATOMS: atom_id res chain seq x y z
N MET A 1 -13.84 -9.57 15.15
CA MET A 1 -13.00 -8.36 14.96
C MET A 1 -13.58 -7.57 13.80
N LYS A 2 -13.32 -6.26 13.70
CA LYS A 2 -13.71 -5.49 12.51
C LYS A 2 -12.83 -5.96 11.34
N LYS A 3 -13.43 -6.18 10.17
CA LYS A 3 -12.69 -6.40 8.92
C LYS A 3 -12.39 -5.04 8.26
N PHE A 4 -11.20 -4.91 7.71
CA PHE A 4 -10.78 -3.80 6.86
C PHE A 4 -10.49 -4.37 5.47
N TYR A 5 -11.26 -3.97 4.48
CA TYR A 5 -11.20 -4.55 3.15
C TYR A 5 -10.18 -3.80 2.29
N LEU A 6 -9.40 -4.52 1.51
CA LEU A 6 -8.40 -3.94 0.62
C LEU A 6 -9.02 -2.92 -0.36
N GLU A 7 -10.25 -3.19 -0.82
CA GLU A 7 -11.02 -2.27 -1.66
C GLU A 7 -11.34 -0.92 -1.01
N GLU A 8 -11.32 -0.83 0.33
CA GLU A 8 -11.54 0.43 1.06
C GLU A 8 -10.32 1.37 0.99
N ILE A 9 -9.15 0.87 0.56
CA ILE A 9 -7.97 1.69 0.32
C ILE A 9 -8.15 2.47 -0.99
N LYS A 10 -8.27 3.80 -0.88
CA LYS A 10 -8.57 4.72 -2.00
C LYS A 10 -7.67 4.54 -3.23
N ASN A 11 -6.38 4.29 -3.00
CA ASN A 11 -5.35 4.21 -4.02
C ASN A 11 -4.86 2.76 -4.22
N ASN A 12 -5.71 1.75 -3.96
CA ASN A 12 -5.28 0.35 -3.94
C ASN A 12 -4.66 -0.15 -5.25
N ASP A 13 -5.01 0.45 -6.40
CA ASP A 13 -4.44 0.09 -7.70
C ASP A 13 -2.91 0.18 -7.72
N TYR A 14 -2.31 1.07 -6.92
CA TYR A 14 -0.86 1.20 -6.82
C TYR A 14 -0.17 0.10 -6.00
N ILE A 15 -0.92 -0.62 -5.17
CA ILE A 15 -0.39 -1.67 -4.30
C ILE A 15 -0.83 -3.08 -4.68
N ASN A 16 -1.83 -3.21 -5.56
CA ASN A 16 -2.31 -4.51 -6.07
C ASN A 16 -1.24 -5.29 -6.85
N ALA A 17 -0.13 -4.65 -7.24
CA ALA A 17 0.99 -5.29 -7.90
C ALA A 17 1.98 -5.99 -6.95
N PHE A 18 1.89 -5.76 -5.63
CA PHE A 18 2.82 -6.33 -4.65
C PHE A 18 2.28 -7.65 -4.09
N GLU A 19 3.04 -8.73 -4.25
CA GLU A 19 2.68 -10.06 -3.73
C GLU A 19 2.71 -10.08 -2.19
N GLU A 20 3.50 -9.20 -1.57
CA GLU A 20 3.64 -9.08 -0.11
C GLU A 20 2.32 -8.80 0.60
N ILE A 21 1.32 -8.27 -0.09
CA ILE A 21 -0.02 -8.01 0.48
C ILE A 21 -0.70 -9.29 0.98
N GLN A 22 -0.34 -10.44 0.41
CA GLN A 22 -0.86 -11.74 0.80
C GLN A 22 -0.33 -12.23 2.16
N ASN A 23 0.69 -11.57 2.71
CA ASN A 23 1.17 -11.86 4.06
C ASN A 23 0.28 -11.24 5.15
N ASP A 24 -0.41 -10.14 4.82
CA ASP A 24 -1.11 -9.30 5.80
C ASP A 24 -2.64 -9.33 5.62
N PHE A 25 -3.11 -9.74 4.44
CA PHE A 25 -4.51 -9.89 4.11
C PHE A 25 -4.86 -11.36 3.81
N GLU A 26 -6.10 -11.73 4.11
CA GLU A 26 -6.70 -13.02 3.77
C GLU A 26 -8.00 -12.81 2.96
N GLN A 27 -8.46 -13.84 2.26
CA GLN A 27 -9.71 -13.77 1.49
C GLN A 27 -10.90 -14.22 2.35
N ASP A 28 -12.05 -13.59 2.19
CA ASP A 28 -13.31 -14.12 2.71
C ASP A 28 -14.05 -15.00 1.70
N ASP A 29 -15.24 -15.48 2.08
CA ASP A 29 -16.04 -16.41 1.26
C ASP A 29 -16.52 -15.80 -0.09
N ASN A 30 -16.38 -14.48 -0.30
CA ASN A 30 -16.67 -13.80 -1.56
C ASN A 30 -15.42 -13.50 -2.39
N ASP A 31 -14.27 -14.07 -2.02
CA ASP A 31 -12.94 -13.78 -2.59
C ASP A 31 -12.42 -12.35 -2.32
N ASP A 32 -13.07 -11.61 -1.42
CA ASP A 32 -12.67 -10.25 -1.03
C ASP A 32 -11.51 -10.29 -0.03
N TRP A 33 -10.43 -9.56 -0.32
CA TRP A 33 -9.26 -9.48 0.55
C TRP A 33 -9.50 -8.53 1.72
N PHE A 34 -9.27 -9.01 2.94
CA PHE A 34 -9.41 -8.24 4.16
C PHE A 34 -8.31 -8.55 5.17
N THR A 35 -8.10 -7.63 6.11
CA THR A 35 -7.34 -7.89 7.34
C THR A 35 -8.19 -7.54 8.56
N THR A 36 -7.87 -8.12 9.71
CA THR A 36 -8.44 -7.69 10.99
C THR A 36 -7.44 -6.89 11.83
N ASP A 37 -6.18 -6.78 11.37
CA ASP A 37 -5.19 -5.90 11.96
C ASP A 37 -5.29 -4.50 11.33
N LYS A 38 -5.55 -3.50 12.19
CA LYS A 38 -5.64 -2.12 11.74
C LYS A 38 -4.26 -1.57 11.33
N ALA A 39 -3.18 -2.03 11.96
CA ALA A 39 -1.85 -1.54 11.67
C ALA A 39 -1.42 -1.92 10.24
N ASP A 40 -1.71 -3.15 9.83
CA ASP A 40 -1.45 -3.62 8.47
C ASP A 40 -2.28 -2.82 7.46
N PHE A 41 -3.59 -2.66 7.71
CA PHE A 41 -4.45 -1.85 6.86
C PHE A 41 -3.96 -0.40 6.72
N ASP A 42 -3.58 0.24 7.84
CA ASP A 42 -3.07 1.62 7.84
C ASP A 42 -1.73 1.72 7.10
N TRP A 43 -0.86 0.71 7.22
CA TRP A 43 0.44 0.69 6.54
C TRP A 43 0.28 0.58 5.02
N TRP A 44 -0.56 -0.33 4.55
CA TRP A 44 -0.86 -0.47 3.12
C TRP A 44 -1.59 0.76 2.57
N THR A 45 -2.46 1.39 3.37
CA THR A 45 -3.08 2.68 3.01
C THR A 45 -2.02 3.76 2.82
N LYS A 46 -1.05 3.86 3.75
CA LYS A 46 0.05 4.81 3.67
C LYS A 46 0.93 4.56 2.45
N LEU A 47 1.24 3.30 2.15
CA LEU A 47 2.01 2.91 0.97
C LEU A 47 1.31 3.35 -0.32
N ALA A 48 0.03 3.02 -0.46
CA ALA A 48 -0.79 3.39 -1.61
C ALA A 48 -0.84 4.91 -1.82
N ASP A 49 -1.09 5.68 -0.75
CA ASP A 49 -1.09 7.14 -0.80
C ASP A 49 0.28 7.74 -1.13
N SER A 50 1.37 7.08 -0.70
CA SER A 50 2.73 7.52 -0.97
C SER A 50 3.09 7.34 -2.44
N ILE A 51 2.80 6.17 -3.02
CA ILE A 51 3.04 5.90 -4.44
C ILE A 51 2.18 6.83 -5.31
N ALA A 52 0.90 7.00 -4.97
CA ALA A 52 0.02 7.92 -5.67
C ALA A 52 0.58 9.35 -5.67
N TYR A 53 1.04 9.84 -4.52
CA TYR A 53 1.68 11.15 -4.41
C TYR A 53 2.92 11.27 -5.31
N LEU A 54 3.78 10.26 -5.32
CA LEU A 54 5.00 10.27 -6.13
C LEU A 54 4.68 10.33 -7.64
N GLU A 55 3.73 9.52 -8.10
CA GLU A 55 3.27 9.50 -9.50
C GLU A 55 2.58 10.82 -9.90
N GLU A 56 1.65 11.33 -9.07
CA GLU A 56 0.95 12.60 -9.33
C GLU A 56 1.89 13.81 -9.42
N ASN A 57 3.02 13.77 -8.70
CA ASN A 57 4.02 14.84 -8.68
C ASN A 57 5.21 14.60 -9.62
N ASN A 58 5.18 13.53 -10.45
CA ASN A 58 6.28 13.13 -11.34
C ASN A 58 7.64 13.02 -10.60
N ILE A 59 7.62 12.59 -9.34
CA ILE A 59 8.85 12.38 -8.57
C ILE A 59 9.48 11.10 -9.08
N ASN A 60 10.74 11.16 -9.51
CA ASN A 60 11.44 9.95 -9.94
C ASN A 60 11.81 9.12 -8.71
N TYR A 61 11.04 8.08 -8.45
CA TYR A 61 11.33 7.10 -7.41
C TYR A 61 11.81 5.76 -8.01
N LYS A 62 11.97 5.66 -9.33
CA LYS A 62 12.51 4.46 -10.01
C LYS A 62 14.03 4.39 -9.92
N ASP A 63 14.57 4.80 -8.78
CA ASP A 63 16.01 4.74 -8.49
C ASP A 63 16.39 3.32 -8.10
N SER A 64 17.64 2.92 -8.36
CA SER A 64 18.15 1.57 -8.03
C SER A 64 18.18 1.26 -6.52
N ASP A 65 17.89 2.27 -5.70
CA ASP A 65 17.97 2.20 -4.24
C ASP A 65 16.65 1.78 -3.59
N ILE A 66 15.52 1.74 -4.32
CA ILE A 66 14.30 1.12 -3.82
C ILE A 66 14.49 -0.38 -3.79
N ASN A 67 14.63 -0.92 -2.57
CA ASN A 67 14.75 -2.34 -2.33
C ASN A 67 13.65 -2.85 -1.38
N GLU A 68 12.96 -1.94 -0.69
CA GLU A 68 11.88 -2.25 0.24
C GLU A 68 10.64 -1.40 -0.04
N LEU A 69 9.45 -1.94 0.24
CA LEU A 69 8.19 -1.20 0.11
C LEU A 69 8.15 0.06 0.99
N ALA A 70 8.86 0.05 2.12
CA ALA A 70 8.98 1.20 3.00
C ALA A 70 9.73 2.39 2.36
N ASP A 71 10.53 2.17 1.32
CA ASP A 71 11.29 3.22 0.65
C ASP A 71 10.37 4.20 -0.07
N TYR A 72 9.29 3.71 -0.70
CA TYR A 72 8.28 4.57 -1.35
C TYR A 72 7.68 5.58 -0.36
N ILE A 73 7.41 5.14 0.87
CA ILE A 73 6.88 6.00 1.92
C ILE A 73 7.92 7.04 2.33
N THR A 74 9.16 6.61 2.54
CA THR A 74 10.27 7.48 2.96
C THR A 74 10.54 8.57 1.92
N ILE A 75 10.58 8.23 0.63
CA ILE A 75 10.78 9.18 -0.47
C ILE A 75 9.60 10.17 -0.53
N ALA A 76 8.37 9.68 -0.43
CA ALA A 76 7.18 10.54 -0.46
C ALA A 76 7.14 11.53 0.72
N GLU A 77 7.52 11.10 1.91
CA GLU A 77 7.61 11.98 3.09
C GLU A 77 8.74 13.01 2.97
N GLY A 78 9.88 12.64 2.37
CA GLY A 78 10.98 13.57 2.12
C GLY A 78 10.70 14.64 1.07
N ALA A 79 9.68 14.43 0.23
CA ALA A 79 9.30 15.35 -0.85
C ALA A 79 8.13 16.29 -0.52
N LYS A 80 7.39 16.04 0.57
CA LYS A 80 6.28 16.88 1.06
C LYS A 80 6.77 18.13 1.80
#